data_AF-A0A1G7BZ78-F1
#
_entry.id   AF-A0A1G7BZ78-F1
#
_cell.length_a   1.000
_cell.length_b   1.000
_cell.length_c   1.000
_cell.angle_alpha   90.00
_cell.angle_beta   90.00
_cell.angle_gamma   90.00
#
_symmetry.space_group_name_H-M   'P 1'
#
loop_
_entity.id
_entity.type
_entity.pdbx_description
1 polymer ?
#
loop_
_entity_poly.entity_id
_entity_poly.type
_entity_poly.pdbx_seq_one_letter_code
_entity_poly.pdbx_strand_id
1 'polypeptide(L)' 'MKKEQIIKALYDANTEASIQAANDEWLACYQAASESDQQYLLEEYHKFGEHMKEEGEKLNREMQKVLAEFKAMKLAESQH' A
#
# COMPACT_ATOMS: atom_id res chain seq x y z
N MET A 1 12.24 -16.23 -10.35
CA MET A 1 13.10 -15.15 -9.86
C MET A 1 12.61 -13.76 -10.29
N LYS A 2 12.40 -13.47 -11.58
CA LYS A 2 11.98 -12.13 -12.03
C LYS A 2 10.60 -11.69 -11.48
N LYS A 3 9.59 -12.58 -11.49
CA LYS A 3 8.25 -12.30 -10.94
C LYS A 3 8.25 -11.96 -9.44
N GLU A 4 9.01 -12.68 -8.64
CA GLU A 4 9.13 -12.42 -7.19
C GLU A 4 9.76 -11.05 -6.89
N GLN A 5 10.73 -10.64 -7.69
CA GLN A 5 11.36 -9.32 -7.55
C GLN A 5 10.38 -8.19 -7.85
N ILE A 6 9.52 -8.37 -8.86
CA ILE A 6 8.48 -7.40 -9.21
C ILE A 6 7.41 -7.32 -8.12
N ILE A 7 6.98 -8.46 -7.57
CA ILE A 7 6.06 -8.47 -6.42
C ILE A 7 6.70 -7.72 -5.24
N LYS A 8 7.96 -8.02 -4.92
CA LYS A 8 8.68 -7.29 -3.85
C LYS A 8 8.76 -5.78 -4.12
N ALA A 9 8.99 -5.38 -5.36
CA ALA A 9 9.04 -3.97 -5.75
C ALA A 9 7.69 -3.24 -5.52
N LEU A 10 6.55 -3.93 -5.68
CA LEU A 10 5.23 -3.37 -5.33
C LEU A 10 5.13 -3.06 -3.84
N TYR A 11 5.56 -3.98 -2.97
CA TYR A 11 5.54 -3.77 -1.51
C TYR A 11 6.54 -2.71 -1.03
N ASP A 12 7.70 -2.61 -1.67
CA ASP A 12 8.75 -1.65 -1.27
C ASP A 12 8.48 -0.22 -1.80
N ALA A 13 7.56 -0.05 -2.76
CA ALA A 13 7.30 1.24 -3.39
C ALA A 13 6.61 2.22 -2.43
N ASN A 14 7.25 3.37 -2.20
CA ASN A 14 6.82 4.36 -1.20
C ASN A 14 6.64 5.78 -1.75
N THR A 15 6.81 5.96 -3.06
CA THR A 15 6.50 7.19 -3.80
C THR A 15 5.56 6.87 -4.96
N GLU A 16 4.78 7.86 -5.39
CA GLU A 16 3.90 7.73 -6.57
C GLU A 16 4.67 7.22 -7.79
N ALA A 17 5.86 7.78 -8.05
CA ALA A 17 6.71 7.35 -9.16
C ALA A 17 7.18 5.89 -9.04
N SER A 18 7.60 5.45 -7.85
CA SER A 18 8.00 4.06 -7.63
C SER A 18 6.82 3.09 -7.72
N ILE A 19 5.63 3.50 -7.27
CA ILE A 19 4.41 2.69 -7.34
C ILE A 19 4.02 2.50 -8.82
N GLN A 20 4.01 3.59 -9.59
CA GLN A 20 3.72 3.54 -11.02
C GLN A 20 4.71 2.63 -11.75
N ALA A 21 6.01 2.78 -11.50
CA ALA A 21 7.05 1.97 -12.13
C ALA A 21 6.89 0.47 -11.80
N ALA A 22 6.68 0.13 -10.52
CA ALA A 22 6.48 -1.26 -10.10
C ALA A 22 5.20 -1.87 -10.70
N ASN A 23 4.13 -1.07 -10.82
CA ASN A 23 2.90 -1.50 -11.46
C ASN A 23 3.07 -1.73 -12.97
N ASP A 24 3.79 -0.85 -13.67
CA ASP A 24 4.08 -1.01 -15.10
C ASP A 24 4.93 -2.26 -15.36
N GLU A 25 5.93 -2.53 -14.52
CA GLU A 25 6.74 -3.75 -14.58
C GLU A 25 5.90 -5.01 -14.29
N TRP A 26 4.99 -4.95 -13.32
CA TRP A 26 4.05 -6.04 -13.03
C TRP A 26 3.15 -6.32 -14.23
N LEU A 27 2.56 -5.29 -14.84
CA LEU A 27 1.66 -5.44 -15.99
C LEU A 27 2.40 -6.06 -17.18
N ALA A 28 3.61 -5.59 -17.47
CA ALA A 28 4.44 -6.15 -18.53
C ALA A 28 4.80 -7.62 -18.25
N CYS A 29 5.11 -7.96 -17.00
CA CYS A 29 5.39 -9.34 -16.60
C CYS A 29 4.14 -10.24 -16.72
N TYR A 30 2.97 -9.76 -16.31
CA TYR A 30 1.70 -10.47 -16.40
C TYR A 30 1.32 -10.76 -17.86
N GLN A 31 1.44 -9.78 -18.75
CA GLN A 31 1.10 -9.94 -20.17
C GLN A 31 2.02 -10.94 -20.90
N ALA A 32 3.28 -11.06 -20.46
CA ALA A 32 4.26 -11.99 -21.04
C ALA A 32 4.28 -13.37 -20.36
N ALA A 33 3.52 -13.57 -19.29
CA ALA A 33 3.54 -14.77 -18.46
C ALA A 33 2.70 -15.91 -19.06
N SER A 34 3.02 -17.14 -18.64
CA SER A 34 2.16 -18.31 -18.85
C SER A 34 0.85 -18.19 -18.05
N GLU A 35 -0.20 -18.94 -18.40
CA GLU A 35 -1.47 -18.92 -17.65
C GLU A 35 -1.29 -19.21 -16.16
N SER A 36 -0.46 -20.21 -15.80
CA SER A 36 -0.18 -20.53 -14.39
C SER A 36 0.56 -19.41 -13.67
N ASP A 37 1.46 -18.72 -14.37
CA ASP A 37 2.18 -17.58 -13.80
C ASP A 37 1.29 -16.33 -13.70
N GLN A 38 0.35 -16.14 -14.63
CA GLN A 38 -0.65 -15.08 -14.59
C GLN A 38 -1.55 -15.24 -13.38
N GLN A 39 -2.05 -16.45 -13.12
CA GLN A 39 -2.86 -16.71 -11.94
C GLN A 39 -2.10 -16.38 -10.66
N TYR A 40 -0.84 -16.82 -10.54
CA TYR A 40 0.02 -16.49 -9.41
C TYR A 40 0.22 -14.98 -9.25
N LEU A 41 0.58 -14.29 -10.33
CA LEU A 41 0.81 -12.84 -10.32
C LEU A 41 -0.46 -12.06 -9.93
N LEU A 42 -1.63 -12.50 -10.37
CA LEU A 42 -2.91 -11.89 -10.04
C LEU A 42 -3.26 -12.09 -8.56
N GLU A 43 -3.06 -13.29 -8.03
CA GLU A 43 -3.26 -13.58 -6.60
C GLU A 43 -2.36 -12.71 -5.71
N GLU A 44 -1.08 -12.56 -6.07
CA GLU A 44 -0.14 -11.70 -5.33
C GLU A 44 -0.48 -10.21 -5.44
N TYR A 45 -0.95 -9.76 -6.61
CA TYR A 45 -1.40 -8.38 -6.80
C TYR A 45 -2.64 -8.07 -5.94
N HIS A 46 -3.57 -9.02 -5.81
CA HIS A 46 -4.70 -8.89 -4.90
C HIS A 46 -4.28 -8.82 -3.43
N LYS A 47 -3.34 -9.67 -2.99
CA LYS A 47 -2.78 -9.60 -1.62
C LYS A 47 -2.13 -8.25 -1.33
N PHE A 48 -1.39 -7.71 -2.30
CA PHE A 48 -0.81 -6.38 -2.18
C PHE A 48 -1.88 -5.29 -2.03
N GLY A 49 -2.96 -5.37 -2.82
CA GLY A 49 -4.09 -4.44 -2.71
C GLY A 49 -4.76 -4.47 -1.33
N GLU A 50 -4.98 -5.65 -0.75
CA GLU A 50 -5.52 -5.79 0.61
C GLU A 50 -4.54 -5.26 1.66
N HIS A 51 -3.24 -5.54 1.52
CA HIS A 51 -2.22 -4.99 2.42
C HIS A 51 -2.22 -3.45 2.44
N MET A 52 -2.29 -2.82 1.26
CA MET A 52 -2.35 -1.36 1.14
C MET A 52 -3.60 -0.78 1.80
N LYS A 53 -4.73 -1.46 1.68
CA LYS A 53 -5.98 -1.07 2.32
C LYS A 53 -5.87 -1.15 3.85
N GLU A 54 -5.35 -2.26 4.38
CA GLU A 54 -5.16 -2.46 5.83
C GLU A 54 -4.23 -1.40 6.43
N GLU A 55 -3.10 -1.11 5.78
CA GLU A 55 -2.18 -0.06 6.22
C GLU A 55 -2.82 1.33 6.14
N GLY A 56 -3.58 1.61 5.08
CA GLY A 56 -4.34 2.86 4.96
C GLY A 56 -5.35 3.05 6.09
N GLU A 57 -6.10 1.99 6.45
CA GLU A 57 -7.02 2.03 7.58
C GLU A 57 -6.29 2.24 8.93
N LYS A 58 -5.13 1.60 9.11
CA LYS A 58 -4.32 1.75 10.31
C LYS A 58 -3.80 3.18 10.47
N LEU A 59 -3.23 3.77 9.41
CA LEU A 59 -2.77 5.15 9.41
C LEU A 59 -3.92 6.13 9.69
N ASN A 60 -5.10 5.89 9.11
CA ASN A 60 -6.28 6.71 9.39
C ASN A 60 -6.70 6.64 10.86
N ARG A 61 -6.70 5.44 11.47
CA ARG A 61 -6.98 5.26 12.90
C ARG A 61 -5.96 5.97 13.78
N GLU A 62 -4.68 5.95 13.42
CA GLU A 62 -3.62 6.67 14.14
C GLU A 62 -3.80 8.19 14.03
N MET A 63 -4.09 8.70 12.83
CA MET A 63 -4.38 10.12 12.62
C MET A 63 -5.58 10.59 13.45
N GLN A 64 -6.65 9.78 13.53
CA GLN A 64 -7.81 10.10 14.36
C GLN A 64 -7.47 10.24 15.84
N LYS A 65 -6.56 9.41 16.37
CA LYS A 65 -6.07 9.51 17.76
C LYS A 65 -5.31 10.82 17.99
N VAL A 66 -4.36 11.14 17.11
CA VAL A 66 -3.57 12.38 17.21
C VAL A 66 -4.48 13.62 17.15
N LEU A 67 -5.46 13.63 16.25
CA LEU A 67 -6.43 14.72 16.14
C LEU A 67 -7.31 14.85 17.38
N ALA A 68 -7.69 13.73 18.02
CA ALA A 68 -8.46 13.75 19.25
C ALA A 68 -7.64 14.32 20.42
N GLU A 69 -6.38 13.91 20.56
CA GLU A 69 -5.45 14.42 21.59
C GLU A 69 -5.22 15.93 21.41
N PHE A 70 -4.95 16.37 20.17
CA PHE A 70 -4.77 17.79 19.87
C PHE A 70 -6.01 18.63 20.22
N LYS A 71 -7.21 18.13 19.89
CA LYS A 71 -8.47 18.80 20.26
C LYS A 71 -8.68 18.87 21.77
N ALA A 72 -8.34 17.81 22.51
CA ALA A 72 -8.44 17.78 23.96
C ALA A 72 -7.50 18.80 24.62
N MET A 73 -6.25 18.90 24.14
CA MET A 73 -5.29 19.92 24.60
C MET A 73 -5.80 21.34 24.34
N LYS A 74 -6.31 21.62 23.14
CA LYS A 74 -6.85 22.94 22.80
C LYS A 74 -8.05 23.32 23.66
N LEU A 75 -8.92 22.35 23.98
CA LEU A 75 -10.04 22.57 24.88
C LEU A 75 -9.57 22.93 26.30
N ALA A 76 -8.58 22.21 26.83
CA ALA A 76 -8.03 22.48 28.16
C ALA A 76 -7.34 23.86 28.23
N GLU A 77 -6.60 24.26 27.18
CA GLU A 77 -6.00 25.59 27.07
C GLU A 77 -7.05 26.71 27.03
N SER A 78 -8.23 26.47 26.43
CA SER A 78 -9.32 27.47 26.36
C SER A 78 -10.13 27.62 27.66
N GLN A 79 -9.91 26.72 28.63
CA GLN A 79 -10.59 26.71 29.93
C GLN A 79 -9.73 27.27 31.08
N HIS A 80 -8.48 27.68 30.79
CA HIS A 80 -7.55 28.34 31.70
C HIS A 80 -7.33 29.81 31.32
#